data_AF-A0AA38W6Z3-F1
#
_entry.id   AF-A0AA38W6Z3-F1
#
_cell.length_a   1.000
_cell.length_b   1.000
_cell.length_c   1.000
_cell.angle_alpha   90.00
_cell.angle_beta   90.00
_cell.angle_gamma   90.00
#
_symmetry.space_group_name_H-M   'P 1'
#
loop_
_entity.id
_entity.type
_entity.pdbx_description
1 polymer ?
#
loop_
_entity_poly.entity_id
_entity_poly.type
_entity_poly.pdbx_seq_one_letter_code
_entity_poly.pdbx_strand_id
1 'polypeptide(L)'
;MEFGVFFFFILSLLPMIFVVESIHFEIESGSIKCIGEDIKANSMTVGHYSIVNPNQDHHPLPPHHKLNVSVFAVKGDRSHYAEGVESGQFAFEVLEAGYHLACFQALQHQPTDKFSVEFDWGSGVATKQWFNVAKKGSVNAMEIELNKLADTIASIREEMLELRVRLEFRDGDDKHEYKHDNGLLDLGFPIPLLIGGGIAIVAP
;
A
#
# COMPACT_ATOMS: atom_id res chain seq x y z
N MET A 1 -2.49 -2.15 43.18
CA MET A 1 -1.45 -2.84 42.39
C MET A 1 -2.05 -3.57 41.19
N GLU A 2 -3.23 -4.20 41.35
CA GLU A 2 -3.98 -4.88 40.28
C GLU A 2 -4.24 -4.08 38.99
N PHE A 3 -4.69 -2.82 39.08
CA PHE A 3 -5.00 -2.01 37.88
C PHE A 3 -3.78 -1.68 37.01
N GLY A 4 -2.61 -1.55 37.64
CA GLY A 4 -1.36 -1.31 36.92
C GLY A 4 -0.94 -2.53 36.11
N VAL A 5 -1.10 -3.74 36.66
CA VAL A 5 -0.75 -5.00 35.98
C VAL A 5 -1.64 -5.22 34.76
N PHE A 6 -2.93 -4.91 34.84
CA PHE A 6 -3.84 -4.96 33.68
C PHE A 6 -3.47 -3.95 32.59
N PHE A 7 -3.11 -2.72 32.95
CA PHE A 7 -2.69 -1.71 31.98
C PHE A 7 -1.38 -2.11 31.27
N PHE A 8 -0.40 -2.65 32.01
CA PHE A 8 0.83 -3.18 31.42
C PHE A 8 0.59 -4.41 30.53
N PHE A 9 -0.34 -5.30 30.90
CA PHE A 9 -0.73 -6.43 30.04
C PHE A 9 -1.39 -5.95 28.75
N ILE A 10 -2.33 -5.00 28.82
CA ILE A 10 -2.99 -4.42 27.63
C ILE A 10 -2.00 -3.64 26.76
N LEU A 11 -1.05 -2.90 27.35
CA LEU A 11 0.00 -2.17 26.63
C LEU A 11 1.04 -3.11 26.00
N SER A 12 1.26 -4.31 26.58
CA SER A 12 2.14 -5.34 25.99
C SER A 12 1.49 -6.16 24.87
N LEU A 13 0.15 -6.19 24.82
CA LEU A 13 -0.64 -6.88 23.79
C LEU A 13 -0.93 -6.00 22.55
N LEU A 14 -0.58 -4.70 22.62
CA LEU A 14 -0.84 -3.70 21.58
C LEU A 14 0.50 -3.03 21.19
N PRO A 15 1.14 -3.25 20.01
CA PRO A 15 0.66 -3.95 18.83
C PRO A 15 1.69 -4.92 18.18
N MET A 16 1.25 -6.13 17.83
CA MET A 16 1.81 -6.84 16.69
C MET A 16 1.20 -6.17 15.45
N ILE A 17 1.78 -5.04 15.00
CA ILE A 17 1.42 -4.48 13.70
C ILE A 17 1.90 -5.50 12.69
N PHE A 18 0.98 -6.32 12.19
CA PHE A 18 1.26 -7.18 11.05
C PHE A 18 1.57 -6.26 9.88
N VAL A 19 2.85 -6.16 9.54
CA VAL A 19 3.25 -5.65 8.23
C VAL A 19 2.83 -6.73 7.26
N VAL A 20 1.75 -6.47 6.51
CA VAL A 20 1.29 -7.40 5.49
C VAL A 20 2.13 -7.12 4.25
N GLU A 21 2.90 -8.12 3.83
CA GLU A 21 3.81 -8.02 2.68
C GLU A 21 3.08 -8.30 1.35
N SER A 22 1.91 -8.94 1.42
CA SER A 22 1.08 -9.33 0.26
C SER A 22 -0.41 -9.39 0.60
N ILE A 23 -1.27 -8.94 -0.32
CA ILE A 23 -2.74 -9.09 -0.21
C ILE A 23 -3.20 -10.23 -1.10
N HIS A 24 -4.00 -11.11 -0.53
CA HIS A 24 -4.74 -12.13 -1.28
C HIS A 24 -6.22 -11.80 -1.23
N PHE A 25 -6.87 -11.71 -2.39
CA PHE A 25 -8.32 -11.47 -2.47
C PHE A 25 -8.97 -12.31 -3.56
N GLU A 26 -10.22 -12.69 -3.33
CA GLU A 26 -11.02 -13.42 -4.31
C GLU A 26 -11.84 -12.45 -5.17
N ILE A 27 -11.86 -12.67 -6.49
CA ILE A 27 -12.64 -11.90 -7.46
C ILE A 27 -13.55 -12.83 -8.26
N GLU A 28 -14.78 -12.38 -8.54
CA GLU A 28 -15.77 -13.10 -9.32
C GLU A 28 -15.72 -12.68 -10.80
N SER A 29 -15.91 -13.62 -11.73
CA SER A 29 -15.93 -13.35 -13.17
C SER A 29 -16.90 -12.21 -13.53
N GLY A 30 -16.38 -11.17 -14.20
CA GLY A 30 -17.13 -9.95 -14.55
C GLY A 30 -17.16 -8.85 -13.48
N SER A 31 -16.67 -9.11 -12.27
CA SER A 31 -16.58 -8.10 -11.20
C SER A 31 -15.28 -7.30 -11.26
N ILE A 32 -15.26 -6.19 -10.53
CA ILE A 32 -14.10 -5.31 -10.37
C ILE A 32 -13.82 -5.16 -8.88
N LYS A 33 -12.54 -5.25 -8.50
CA LYS A 33 -12.08 -4.92 -7.15
C LYS A 33 -10.99 -3.87 -7.22
N CYS A 34 -11.07 -2.88 -6.33
CA CYS A 34 -10.09 -1.82 -6.25
C CYS A 34 -9.48 -1.74 -4.85
N ILE A 35 -8.17 -1.52 -4.82
CA ILE A 35 -7.39 -1.30 -3.62
C ILE A 35 -6.81 0.10 -3.75
N GLY A 36 -6.85 0.89 -2.67
CA GLY A 36 -6.30 2.24 -2.70
C GLY A 36 -5.49 2.62 -1.48
N GLU A 37 -4.51 3.49 -1.73
CA GLU A 37 -3.51 3.97 -0.77
C GLU A 37 -3.32 5.49 -0.98
N ASP A 38 -3.11 6.23 0.10
CA ASP A 38 -2.65 7.62 0.03
C ASP A 38 -1.11 7.62 -0.08
N ILE A 39 -0.58 8.10 -1.21
CA ILE A 39 0.84 8.05 -1.54
C ILE A 39 1.41 9.47 -1.56
N LYS A 40 2.58 9.65 -0.95
CA LYS A 40 3.29 10.93 -0.94
C LYS A 40 3.89 11.26 -2.32
N ALA A 41 3.97 12.54 -2.65
CA ALA A 41 4.69 13.03 -3.83
C ALA A 41 6.16 12.57 -3.85
N ASN A 42 6.71 12.40 -5.05
CA ASN A 42 8.07 11.91 -5.32
C ASN A 42 8.40 10.53 -4.75
N SER A 43 7.37 9.76 -4.39
CA SER A 43 7.50 8.38 -3.95
C SER A 43 7.49 7.43 -5.13
N MET A 44 8.37 6.42 -5.10
CA MET A 44 8.33 5.35 -6.07
C MET A 44 7.28 4.33 -5.65
N THR A 45 6.42 3.94 -6.59
CA THR A 45 5.41 2.91 -6.38
C THR A 45 5.74 1.70 -7.24
N VAL A 46 5.73 0.51 -6.64
CA VAL A 46 5.92 -0.77 -7.32
C VAL A 46 4.82 -1.71 -6.89
N GLY A 47 4.26 -2.44 -7.83
CA GLY A 47 3.35 -3.52 -7.52
C GLY A 47 3.52 -4.73 -8.41
N HIS A 48 3.29 -5.90 -7.84
CA HIS A 48 3.26 -7.19 -8.53
C HIS A 48 1.90 -7.82 -8.31
N TYR A 49 1.30 -8.39 -9.35
CA TYR A 49 0.04 -9.10 -9.23
C TYR A 49 0.07 -10.40 -10.02
N SER A 50 -0.60 -11.42 -9.51
CA SER A 50 -0.78 -12.70 -10.21
C SER A 50 -2.06 -13.41 -9.79
N ILE A 51 -2.66 -14.17 -10.70
CA ILE A 51 -3.74 -15.10 -10.37
C ILE A 51 -3.14 -16.32 -9.69
N VAL A 52 -3.64 -16.63 -8.49
CA VAL A 52 -3.19 -17.79 -7.72
C VAL A 52 -3.72 -19.06 -8.37
N ASN A 53 -2.83 -19.96 -8.76
CA ASN A 53 -3.20 -21.29 -9.23
C ASN A 53 -3.23 -22.29 -8.06
N PRO A 54 -4.42 -22.75 -7.62
CA PRO A 54 -4.53 -23.68 -6.49
C PRO A 54 -3.94 -25.07 -6.79
N ASN A 55 -3.72 -25.42 -8.06
CA ASN A 55 -3.32 -26.76 -8.50
C ASN A 55 -1.85 -26.83 -8.94
N GLN A 56 -0.97 -26.01 -8.32
CA GLN A 56 0.49 -25.88 -8.52
C GLN A 56 1.13 -26.83 -9.56
N ASP A 57 1.74 -26.22 -10.58
CA ASP A 57 2.64 -26.79 -11.61
C ASP A 57 2.08 -27.85 -12.58
N HIS A 58 0.97 -28.52 -12.29
CA HIS A 58 0.49 -29.64 -13.12
C HIS A 58 -0.73 -29.33 -13.99
N HIS A 59 -1.50 -28.28 -13.67
CA HIS A 59 -2.66 -27.88 -14.46
C HIS A 59 -2.61 -26.38 -14.78
N PRO A 60 -2.71 -25.98 -16.06
CA PRO A 60 -2.75 -24.57 -16.43
C PRO A 60 -4.03 -23.92 -15.89
N LEU A 61 -3.96 -22.61 -15.66
CA LEU A 61 -5.15 -21.82 -15.33
C LEU A 61 -6.18 -21.93 -16.46
N PRO A 62 -7.49 -21.92 -16.12
CA PRO A 62 -8.53 -21.82 -17.12
C PRO A 62 -8.34 -20.61 -18.05
N PRO A 63 -8.62 -20.71 -19.36
CA PRO A 63 -8.36 -19.62 -20.31
C PRO A 63 -9.10 -18.32 -20.00
N HIS A 64 -10.20 -18.39 -19.24
CA HIS A 64 -11.01 -17.24 -18.85
C HIS A 64 -10.52 -16.56 -17.55
N HIS A 65 -9.59 -17.16 -16.82
CA HIS A 65 -8.93 -16.53 -15.66
C HIS A 65 -7.93 -15.50 -16.16
N LYS A 66 -8.45 -14.31 -16.50
CA LYS A 66 -7.66 -13.17 -16.96
C LYS A 66 -8.15 -11.90 -16.29
N LEU A 67 -7.20 -10.98 -16.11
CA LEU A 67 -7.42 -9.69 -15.49
C LEU A 67 -7.16 -8.56 -16.48
N ASN A 68 -8.01 -7.55 -16.41
CA ASN A 68 -7.69 -6.20 -16.85
C ASN A 68 -7.29 -5.41 -15.61
N VAL A 69 -6.08 -4.87 -15.60
CA VAL A 69 -5.50 -4.16 -14.45
C VAL A 69 -5.23 -2.72 -14.82
N SER A 70 -5.69 -1.79 -13.99
CA SER A 70 -5.44 -0.36 -14.17
C SER A 70 -5.01 0.29 -12.86
N VAL A 71 -3.96 1.10 -12.92
CA VAL A 71 -3.51 1.91 -11.78
C VAL A 71 -3.61 3.38 -12.14
N PHE A 72 -4.24 4.19 -11.28
CA PHE A 72 -4.48 5.61 -11.53
C PHE A 72 -4.59 6.39 -10.22
N ALA A 73 -4.26 7.68 -10.26
CA ALA A 73 -4.65 8.61 -9.19
C ALA A 73 -6.11 9.01 -9.37
N VAL A 74 -6.87 9.24 -8.29
CA VAL A 74 -8.30 9.62 -8.38
C VAL A 74 -8.55 10.86 -9.26
N LYS A 75 -7.59 11.78 -9.30
CA LYS A 75 -7.64 13.01 -10.10
C LYS A 75 -6.61 13.06 -11.23
N GLY A 76 -5.93 11.95 -11.51
CA GLY A 76 -4.83 11.92 -12.46
C GLY A 76 -5.04 10.92 -13.58
N ASP A 77 -4.06 10.89 -14.48
CA ASP A 77 -4.02 9.94 -15.57
C ASP A 77 -3.73 8.52 -15.08
N ARG A 78 -3.97 7.56 -15.98
CA ARG A 78 -3.70 6.15 -15.75
C ARG A 78 -2.20 5.87 -15.87
N SER A 79 -1.55 5.57 -14.74
CA SER A 79 -0.13 5.23 -14.66
C SER A 79 0.20 3.85 -15.21
N HIS A 80 -0.74 2.89 -15.11
CA HIS A 80 -0.56 1.53 -15.61
C HIS A 80 -1.85 0.98 -16.22
N TYR A 81 -1.70 0.22 -17.30
CA TYR A 81 -2.78 -0.55 -17.90
C TYR A 81 -2.25 -1.87 -18.46
N ALA A 82 -2.94 -2.96 -18.14
CA ALA A 82 -2.74 -4.26 -18.74
C ALA A 82 -4.10 -4.89 -19.01
N GLU A 83 -4.23 -5.61 -20.12
CA GLU A 83 -5.48 -6.22 -20.57
C GLU A 83 -5.28 -7.72 -20.82
N GLY A 84 -6.19 -8.55 -20.33
CA GLY A 84 -6.19 -9.98 -20.59
C GLY A 84 -4.96 -10.73 -20.05
N VAL A 85 -4.42 -10.32 -18.90
CA VAL A 85 -3.20 -10.89 -18.31
C VAL A 85 -3.48 -11.81 -17.12
N GLU A 86 -2.62 -12.80 -16.88
CA GLU A 86 -2.67 -13.66 -15.67
C GLU A 86 -1.79 -13.10 -14.55
N SER A 87 -0.73 -12.38 -14.90
CA SER A 87 0.19 -11.75 -13.96
C SER A 87 0.84 -10.53 -14.60
N GLY A 88 1.47 -9.69 -13.77
CA GLY A 88 2.21 -8.53 -14.23
C GLY A 88 2.88 -7.77 -13.10
N GLN A 89 3.53 -6.69 -13.46
CA GLN A 89 4.14 -5.75 -12.53
C GLN A 89 4.08 -4.34 -13.10
N PHE A 90 4.07 -3.34 -12.21
CA PHE A 90 4.17 -1.94 -12.56
C PHE A 90 5.17 -1.22 -11.66
N ALA A 91 5.75 -0.15 -12.18
CA ALA A 91 6.64 0.72 -11.43
C ALA A 91 6.56 2.15 -11.99
N PHE A 92 6.13 3.12 -11.18
CA PHE A 92 6.10 4.54 -11.54
C PHE A 92 6.40 5.44 -10.35
N GLU A 93 6.91 6.65 -10.61
CA GLU A 93 7.09 7.69 -9.61
C GLU A 93 5.81 8.55 -9.51
N VAL A 94 5.33 8.78 -8.30
CA VAL A 94 4.16 9.62 -8.03
C VAL A 94 4.60 11.08 -8.05
N LEU A 95 4.04 11.89 -8.95
CA LEU A 95 4.40 13.31 -9.07
C LEU A 95 3.70 14.19 -8.03
N GLU A 96 2.44 13.88 -7.71
CA GLU A 96 1.60 14.64 -6.79
C GLU A 96 1.06 13.70 -5.71
N ALA A 97 1.07 14.17 -4.45
CA ALA A 97 0.57 13.38 -3.34
C ALA A 97 -0.96 13.19 -3.45
N GLY A 98 -1.45 12.02 -3.05
CA GLY A 98 -2.88 11.78 -2.93
C GLY A 98 -3.28 10.32 -3.04
N TYR A 99 -4.57 10.09 -3.24
CA TYR A 99 -5.16 8.75 -3.26
C TYR A 99 -5.00 8.08 -4.63
N HIS A 100 -4.32 6.95 -4.64
CA HIS A 100 -4.13 6.09 -5.81
C HIS A 100 -4.97 4.83 -5.69
N LEU A 101 -5.42 4.31 -6.84
CA LEU A 101 -6.23 3.10 -6.95
C LEU A 101 -5.58 2.12 -7.91
N ALA A 102 -5.46 0.86 -7.50
CA ALA A 102 -5.21 -0.28 -8.37
C ALA A 102 -6.51 -1.08 -8.47
N CYS A 103 -7.07 -1.14 -9.68
CA CYS A 103 -8.31 -1.86 -9.96
C CYS A 103 -8.04 -3.08 -10.83
N PHE A 104 -8.66 -4.19 -10.43
CA PHE A 104 -8.58 -5.51 -11.04
C PHE A 104 -9.96 -5.88 -11.52
N GLN A 105 -10.12 -6.06 -12.83
CA GLN A 105 -11.36 -6.51 -13.44
C GLN A 105 -11.19 -7.93 -13.98
N ALA A 106 -11.98 -8.85 -13.47
CA ALA A 106 -12.05 -10.21 -14.00
C ALA A 106 -12.82 -10.22 -15.33
N LEU A 107 -12.29 -10.91 -16.34
CA LEU A 107 -13.05 -11.09 -17.59
C LEU A 107 -14.38 -11.78 -17.31
N GLN A 108 -15.42 -11.36 -18.04
CA GLN A 108 -16.73 -11.98 -17.93
C GLN A 108 -16.69 -13.41 -18.46
N HIS A 109 -17.16 -14.36 -17.66
CA HIS A 109 -17.31 -15.76 -18.03
C HIS A 109 -18.67 -16.31 -17.57
N GLN A 110 -19.14 -17.37 -18.24
CA GLN A 110 -20.31 -18.16 -17.85
C GLN A 110 -19.99 -19.66 -17.98
N PRO A 111 -20.27 -20.50 -16.95
CA PRO A 111 -20.86 -20.13 -15.67
C PRO A 111 -19.94 -19.23 -14.85
N THR A 112 -20.51 -18.38 -14.00
CA THR A 112 -19.71 -17.49 -13.15
C THR A 112 -18.92 -18.31 -12.14
N ASP A 113 -17.62 -18.04 -12.06
CA ASP A 113 -16.69 -18.64 -11.12
C ASP A 113 -15.85 -17.55 -10.44
N LYS A 114 -15.12 -17.95 -9.39
CA LYS A 114 -14.26 -17.08 -8.61
C LYS A 114 -12.83 -17.58 -8.64
N PHE A 115 -11.89 -16.65 -8.57
CA PHE A 115 -10.47 -16.98 -8.47
C PHE A 115 -9.74 -15.99 -7.57
N SER A 116 -8.62 -16.44 -7.00
CA SER A 116 -7.81 -15.64 -6.09
C SER A 116 -6.73 -14.88 -6.84
N VAL A 117 -6.50 -13.64 -6.43
CA VAL A 117 -5.44 -12.77 -6.91
C VAL A 117 -4.52 -12.46 -5.74
N GLU A 118 -3.23 -12.68 -5.96
CA GLU A 118 -2.15 -12.23 -5.10
C GLU A 118 -1.66 -10.88 -5.61
N PHE A 119 -1.51 -9.93 -4.70
CA PHE A 119 -1.11 -8.57 -5.03
C PHE A 119 -0.22 -7.96 -3.96
N ASP A 120 0.97 -7.57 -4.38
CA ASP A 120 1.95 -6.86 -3.58
C ASP A 120 2.00 -5.41 -4.06
N TRP A 121 1.79 -4.47 -3.14
CA TRP A 121 1.89 -3.03 -3.41
C TRP A 121 2.82 -2.41 -2.38
N GLY A 122 3.90 -1.76 -2.82
CA GLY A 122 4.72 -0.90 -1.98
C GLY A 122 4.90 0.50 -2.55
N SER A 123 4.81 1.52 -1.69
CA SER A 123 5.08 2.92 -2.02
C SER A 123 6.15 3.51 -1.08
N GLY A 124 6.95 4.47 -1.57
CA GLY A 124 7.87 5.26 -0.74
C GLY A 124 9.36 5.17 -1.11
N VAL A 125 10.20 5.70 -0.22
CA VAL A 125 11.67 5.83 -0.42
C VAL A 125 12.39 4.49 -0.44
N ALA A 126 11.89 3.51 0.32
CA ALA A 126 12.41 2.15 0.29
C ALA A 126 12.29 1.59 -1.15
N THR A 127 11.08 1.62 -1.72
CA THR A 127 10.77 1.15 -3.09
C THR A 127 11.59 1.86 -4.19
N LYS A 128 11.96 3.14 -3.98
CA LYS A 128 12.83 3.92 -4.88
C LYS A 128 14.20 3.27 -5.07
N GLN A 129 14.71 2.57 -4.05
CA GLN A 129 16.01 1.89 -4.10
C GLN A 129 15.96 0.61 -4.96
N TRP A 130 14.93 -0.21 -4.87
CA TRP A 130 14.78 -1.42 -5.73
C TRP A 130 14.66 -1.07 -7.21
N PHE A 131 13.90 -0.02 -7.55
CA PHE A 131 13.75 0.41 -8.95
C PHE A 131 15.05 0.99 -9.54
N ASN A 132 15.79 1.79 -8.76
CA ASN A 132 17.07 2.36 -9.19
C ASN A 132 18.17 1.30 -9.37
N VAL A 133 18.17 0.24 -8.55
CA VAL A 133 19.07 -0.92 -8.71
C VAL A 133 18.75 -1.70 -10.00
N ALA A 134 17.46 -1.87 -10.32
CA ALA A 134 17.03 -2.55 -11.55
C ALA A 134 17.32 -1.74 -12.83
N LYS A 135 17.16 -0.40 -12.80
CA LYS A 135 17.40 0.48 -13.94
C LYS A 135 18.90 0.78 -14.18
N LYS A 136 19.73 0.72 -13.13
CA LYS A 136 21.18 0.99 -13.19
C LYS A 136 22.01 -0.30 -13.17
N GLY A 137 21.54 -1.33 -13.87
CA GLY A 137 22.27 -2.59 -14.01
C GLY A 137 23.76 -2.34 -14.28
N SER A 138 24.62 -2.82 -13.38
CA SER A 138 26.08 -2.70 -13.40
C SER A 138 26.71 -1.37 -12.91
N VAL A 139 26.68 -1.06 -11.60
CA VAL A 139 27.79 -0.31 -10.97
C VAL A 139 28.06 -0.79 -9.53
N ASN A 140 29.34 -1.05 -9.26
CA ASN A 140 30.05 -1.47 -8.04
C ASN A 140 29.30 -1.33 -6.70
N ALA A 141 29.13 -2.45 -5.99
CA ALA A 141 28.44 -2.59 -4.71
C ALA A 141 28.92 -1.66 -3.57
N MET A 142 30.10 -1.05 -3.72
CA MET A 142 30.70 -0.13 -2.74
C MET A 142 30.05 1.26 -2.72
N GLU A 143 29.54 1.76 -3.86
CA GLU A 143 28.89 3.08 -3.93
C GLU A 143 27.45 3.03 -3.39
N ILE A 144 26.84 1.84 -3.37
CA ILE A 144 25.52 1.60 -2.79
C ILE A 144 25.54 1.76 -1.27
N GLU A 145 26.62 1.37 -0.58
CA GLU A 145 26.68 1.45 0.89
C GLU A 145 26.89 2.87 1.42
N LEU A 146 27.65 3.71 0.71
CA LEU A 146 27.87 5.10 1.12
C LEU A 146 26.61 5.96 0.91
N ASN A 147 25.82 5.69 -0.15
CA ASN A 147 24.54 6.38 -0.38
C ASN A 147 23.47 6.00 0.65
N LYS A 148 23.47 4.76 1.18
CA LYS A 148 22.54 4.35 2.25
C LYS A 148 22.61 5.26 3.47
N LEU A 149 23.83 5.57 3.93
CA LEU A 149 24.04 6.45 5.08
C LEU A 149 23.62 7.90 4.78
N ALA A 150 23.91 8.40 3.58
CA ALA A 150 23.53 9.76 3.19
C ALA A 150 22.00 9.93 3.08
N ASP A 151 21.30 8.96 2.52
CA ASP A 151 19.84 8.99 2.37
C ASP A 151 19.11 8.78 3.71
N THR A 152 19.62 7.90 4.59
CA THR A 152 19.09 7.79 5.95
C THR A 152 19.26 9.10 6.72
N ILE A 153 20.40 9.78 6.58
CA ILE A 153 20.61 11.10 7.20
C ILE A 153 19.66 12.15 6.61
N ALA A 154 19.40 12.11 5.30
CA ALA A 154 18.45 13.02 4.65
C ALA A 154 17.01 12.78 5.14
N SER A 155 16.58 11.53 5.24
CA SER A 155 15.27 11.13 5.78
C SER A 155 15.10 11.57 7.23
N ILE A 156 16.10 11.32 8.08
CA ILE A 156 16.10 11.77 9.49
C ILE A 156 16.03 13.30 9.55
N ARG A 157 16.74 14.00 8.67
CA ARG A 157 16.76 15.46 8.66
C ARG A 157 15.41 16.04 8.26
N GLU A 158 14.69 15.40 7.34
CA GLU A 158 13.34 15.79 6.94
C GLU A 158 12.32 15.54 8.07
N GLU A 159 12.39 14.38 8.74
CA GLU A 159 11.55 14.08 9.91
C GLU A 159 11.82 15.05 11.08
N MET A 160 13.09 15.39 11.34
CA MET A 160 13.47 16.38 12.35
C MET A 160 12.97 17.79 12.02
N LEU A 161 12.87 18.14 10.72
CA LEU A 161 12.29 19.41 10.28
C LEU A 161 10.76 19.40 10.40
N GLU A 162 10.09 18.31 10.06
CA GLU A 162 8.64 18.17 10.27
C GLU A 162 8.28 18.31 11.77
N LEU A 163 9.06 17.69 12.65
CA LEU A 163 8.88 17.83 14.10
C LEU A 163 9.13 19.26 14.58
N ARG A 164 10.15 19.96 14.05
CA ARG A 164 10.40 21.37 14.39
C ARG A 164 9.22 22.26 13.99
N VAL A 165 8.69 22.08 12.78
CA VAL A 165 7.52 22.83 12.30
C VAL A 165 6.32 22.56 13.21
N ARG A 166 6.05 21.30 13.56
CA ARG A 166 4.95 20.94 14.49
C ARG A 166 5.18 21.49 15.91
N LEU A 167 6.41 21.63 16.38
CA LEU A 167 6.74 22.23 17.67
C LEU A 167 6.58 23.76 17.65
N GLU A 168 6.97 24.43 16.55
CA GLU A 168 6.74 25.87 16.36
C GLU A 168 5.25 26.19 16.26
N PHE A 169 4.43 25.33 15.64
CA PHE A 169 2.98 25.44 15.67
C PHE A 169 2.37 25.19 17.06
N ARG A 170 3.01 24.37 17.92
CA ARG A 170 2.55 24.10 19.30
C ARG A 170 2.94 25.18 20.30
N ASP A 171 3.91 26.03 19.99
CA ASP A 171 4.25 27.20 20.82
C ASP A 171 3.29 28.39 20.58
N GLY A 172 2.52 28.35 19.48
CA GLY A 172 1.58 29.41 19.10
C GLY A 172 0.12 29.18 19.49
N ASP A 173 -0.26 27.99 19.96
CA ASP A 173 -1.66 27.60 20.18
C ASP A 173 -1.95 27.36 21.67
N ASP A 174 -1.60 28.36 22.50
CA ASP A 174 -2.09 28.47 23.87
C ASP A 174 -3.37 29.31 23.84
N LYS A 175 -4.46 28.70 23.35
CA LYS A 175 -5.90 28.92 23.63
C LYS A 175 -6.71 28.46 22.42
N HIS A 176 -7.40 27.32 22.56
CA HIS A 176 -8.87 27.28 22.55
C HIS A 176 -9.34 25.85 22.89
N GLU A 177 -9.98 25.75 24.05
CA GLU A 177 -10.74 24.59 24.51
C GLU A 177 -11.91 24.31 23.55
N TYR A 178 -12.01 23.09 23.02
CA TYR A 178 -13.22 22.63 22.33
C TYR A 178 -13.67 21.28 22.87
N LYS A 179 -14.80 21.33 23.58
CA LYS A 179 -15.56 20.21 24.15
C LYS A 179 -16.32 19.49 23.04
N HIS A 180 -16.40 18.17 23.08
CA HIS A 180 -17.33 17.40 22.24
C HIS A 180 -18.07 16.36 23.07
N ASP A 181 -19.37 16.57 23.23
CA ASP A 181 -20.32 15.58 23.74
C ASP A 181 -20.88 14.76 22.56
N ASN A 182 -20.90 13.43 22.73
CA ASN A 182 -21.81 12.37 22.26
C ASN A 182 -22.26 12.27 20.78
N GLY A 183 -22.10 11.07 20.20
CA GLY A 183 -22.87 10.65 19.02
C GLY A 183 -22.38 9.34 18.38
N LEU A 184 -22.94 8.22 18.81
CA LEU A 184 -22.81 6.89 18.19
C LEU A 184 -23.55 6.87 16.84
N LEU A 185 -22.85 6.51 15.76
CA LEU A 185 -23.46 5.91 14.55
C LEU A 185 -22.52 4.86 13.97
N ASP A 186 -22.90 3.60 14.16
CA ASP A 186 -22.42 2.43 13.43
C ASP A 186 -22.75 2.57 11.94
N LEU A 187 -21.73 2.61 11.09
CA LEU A 187 -21.78 2.12 9.71
C LEU A 187 -20.44 1.43 9.43
N GLY A 188 -20.49 0.15 9.07
CA GLY A 188 -19.32 -0.72 8.92
C GLY A 188 -18.16 -0.06 8.18
N PHE A 189 -17.08 0.19 8.92
CA PHE A 189 -15.85 0.74 8.36
C PHE A 189 -15.10 -0.35 7.59
N PRO A 190 -14.56 -0.05 6.39
CA PRO A 190 -13.64 -0.96 5.72
C PRO A 190 -12.41 -1.16 6.61
N ILE A 191 -11.92 -2.40 6.69
CA ILE A 191 -10.80 -2.77 7.57
C ILE A 191 -9.52 -2.13 6.99
N PRO A 192 -8.88 -1.17 7.68
CA PRO A 192 -7.61 -0.64 7.22
C PRO A 192 -6.54 -1.73 7.34
N LEU A 193 -5.86 -2.05 6.24
CA LEU A 193 -4.70 -2.94 6.22
C LEU A 193 -3.43 -2.11 6.09
N LEU A 194 -2.40 -2.37 6.90
CA LEU A 194 -1.09 -1.73 6.75
C LEU A 194 -0.24 -2.53 5.77
N ILE A 195 0.13 -1.91 4.65
CA ILE A 195 0.94 -2.52 3.59
C ILE A 195 2.08 -1.58 3.30
N GLY A 196 3.32 -2.05 3.40
CA GLY A 196 4.50 -1.28 2.97
C GLY A 196 4.69 0.11 3.60
N GLY A 197 4.01 0.44 4.70
CA GLY A 197 4.05 1.75 5.36
C GLY A 197 2.83 2.67 5.12
N GLY A 198 1.86 2.25 4.30
CA GLY A 198 0.60 2.97 4.03
C GLY A 198 -0.65 2.23 4.51
N ILE A 199 -1.75 2.96 4.72
CA ILE A 199 -3.08 2.39 5.00
C ILE A 199 -3.75 2.08 3.66
N ALA A 200 -3.96 0.79 3.38
CA ALA A 200 -4.74 0.34 2.23
C ALA A 200 -6.20 0.10 2.64
N ILE A 201 -7.13 0.60 1.82
CA ILE A 201 -8.57 0.34 1.96
C ILE A 201 -8.99 -0.57 0.81
N VAL A 202 -9.56 -1.72 1.14
CA VAL A 202 -10.17 -2.64 0.17
C VAL A 202 -11.66 -2.28 0.07
N ALA A 203 -12.09 -1.78 -1.10
CA ALA A 203 -13.50 -1.58 -1.38
C ALA A 203 -14.11 -2.86 -1.97
N PRO A 204 -15.33 -3.27 -1.53
CA PRO A 204 -16.01 -4.46 -2.04
C PRO A 204 -16.33 -4.38 -3.53
#